data_AF-E7MKF7-F1
#
_entry.id   AF-E7MKF7-F1
#
_cell.length_a   1.000
_cell.length_b   1.000
_cell.length_c   1.000
_cell.angle_alpha   90.00
_cell.angle_beta   90.00
_cell.angle_gamma   90.00
#
_symmetry.space_group_name_H-M   'P 1'
#
loop_
_entity.id
_entity.type
_entity.pdbx_description
1 polymer ?
#
loop_
_entity_poly.entity_id
_entity_poly.type
_entity_poly.pdbx_seq_one_letter_code
_entity_poly.pdbx_strand_id
1 'polypeptide(L)' 'EAREMIIALPNELADKNKNQTSAEQKIILKEICDELVSQIVGEGHDHEYAVHWNHDRTNLHVHILYSERKVIQTEPKRY' A
#
# COMPACT_ATOMS: atom_id res chain seq x y z
N GLU A 1 11.79 14.08 5.29
CA GLU A 1 10.85 14.39 4.20
C GLU A 1 10.30 13.06 3.74
N ALA A 2 8.98 12.91 3.75
CA ALA A 2 8.29 11.68 3.33
C ALA A 2 7.69 11.95 1.95
N ARG A 3 7.80 10.97 1.06
CA ARG A 3 7.30 11.07 -0.30
C ARG A 3 5.97 10.35 -0.39
N GLU A 4 4.96 11.06 -0.86
CA GLU A 4 3.63 10.51 -1.11
C GLU A 4 3.52 10.08 -2.58
N MET A 5 3.00 8.88 -2.80
CA MET A 5 2.66 8.34 -4.10
C MET A 5 1.20 7.89 -4.10
N ILE A 6 0.43 8.35 -5.10
CA ILE A 6 -0.97 8.00 -5.27
C ILE A 6 -1.08 7.11 -6.49
N ILE A 7 -1.63 5.91 -6.32
CA ILE A 7 -1.79 4.95 -7.40
C ILE A 7 -3.26 4.62 -7.55
N ALA A 8 -3.80 4.87 -8.75
CA ALA A 8 -5.13 4.45 -9.12
C ALA A 8 -5.14 2.93 -9.30
N LEU A 9 -6.03 2.26 -8.58
CA LEU A 9 -6.24 0.82 -8.69
C LEU A 9 -7.41 0.55 -9.64
N PRO A 10 -7.37 -0.56 -10.41
CA PRO A 10 -8.48 -0.91 -11.27
C PRO A 10 -9.75 -1.20 -10.46
N ASN A 11 -10.83 -0.47 -10.78
CA ASN A 11 -12.14 -0.66 -10.14
C ASN A 11 -12.68 -2.09 -10.30
N GLU A 12 -12.22 -2.83 -11.32
CA GLU A 12 -12.54 -4.24 -11.52
C GLU A 12 -12.11 -5.14 -10.35
N LEU A 13 -11.06 -4.77 -9.59
CA LEU A 13 -10.68 -5.49 -8.37
C LEU A 13 -11.76 -5.43 -7.31
N ALA A 14 -12.51 -4.32 -7.26
CA ALA A 14 -13.65 -4.20 -6.37
C ALA A 14 -14.90 -4.86 -6.95
N ASP A 15 -15.09 -4.81 -8.28
CA ASP A 15 -16.25 -5.38 -8.95
C ASP A 15 -16.22 -6.92 -8.97
N LYS A 16 -15.05 -7.53 -9.21
CA LYS A 16 -14.86 -8.99 -9.13
C LYS A 16 -15.15 -9.55 -7.74
N ASN A 17 -14.94 -8.75 -6.70
CA ASN A 17 -15.15 -9.14 -5.32
C ASN A 17 -16.51 -8.69 -4.76
N LYS A 18 -17.41 -8.08 -5.57
CA LYS A 18 -18.75 -7.60 -5.12
C LYS A 18 -19.60 -8.63 -4.40
N ASN A 19 -19.43 -9.91 -4.76
CA ASN A 19 -20.18 -11.02 -4.18
C ASN A 19 -19.60 -11.53 -2.85
N GLN A 20 -18.42 -11.07 -2.46
CA GLN A 20 -17.79 -11.41 -1.19
C GLN A 20 -18.14 -10.38 -0.11
N THR A 21 -18.03 -10.79 1.16
CA THR A 21 -18.28 -9.89 2.27
C THR A 21 -17.27 -8.73 2.30
N SER A 22 -17.68 -7.57 2.82
CA SER A 22 -16.81 -6.39 2.94
C SER A 22 -15.51 -6.65 3.72
N ALA A 23 -15.42 -7.75 4.49
CA ALA A 23 -14.21 -8.17 5.18
C ALA A 23 -13.23 -8.88 4.24
N GLU A 24 -13.70 -9.81 3.40
CA GLU A 24 -12.88 -10.55 2.44
C GLU A 24 -12.28 -9.61 1.38
N GLN A 25 -13.08 -8.67 0.88
CA GLN A 25 -12.60 -7.64 -0.06
C GLN A 25 -11.41 -6.87 0.50
N LYS A 26 -11.46 -6.52 1.80
CA LYS A 26 -10.37 -5.80 2.46
C LYS A 26 -9.11 -6.65 2.58
N ILE A 27 -9.25 -7.96 2.82
CA ILE A 27 -8.10 -8.88 2.91
C ILE A 27 -7.40 -8.97 1.56
N ILE A 28 -8.16 -9.22 0.49
CA ILE A 28 -7.62 -9.32 -0.88
C ILE A 28 -6.95 -8.01 -1.31
N LEU A 29 -7.63 -6.87 -1.08
CA LEU A 29 -7.07 -5.56 -1.40
C LEU A 29 -5.81 -5.27 -0.59
N LYS A 30 -5.78 -5.68 0.69
CA LYS A 30 -4.60 -5.55 1.53
C LYS A 30 -3.43 -6.35 0.97
N GLU A 31 -3.62 -7.62 0.61
CA GLU A 31 -2.56 -8.46 0.04
C GLU A 31 -1.99 -7.88 -1.27
N ILE A 32 -2.87 -7.41 -2.16
CA ILE A 32 -2.45 -6.77 -3.42
C ILE A 32 -1.68 -5.47 -3.14
N CYS A 33 -2.16 -4.65 -2.21
CA CYS A 33 -1.48 -3.39 -1.86
C CYS A 33 -0.14 -3.64 -1.17
N ASP A 34 -0.04 -4.67 -0.32
CA ASP A 34 1.20 -5.05 0.37
C ASP A 34 2.28 -5.44 -0.66
N GLU A 35 1.91 -6.30 -1.62
CA GLU A 35 2.80 -6.68 -2.71
C GLU A 35 3.21 -5.48 -3.57
N LEU A 36 2.25 -4.62 -3.93
CA LEU A 36 2.50 -3.43 -4.73
C LEU A 36 3.44 -2.44 -4.02
N VAL A 37 3.18 -2.15 -2.75
CA VAL A 37 3.98 -1.23 -1.94
C VAL A 37 5.40 -1.77 -1.77
N SER A 38 5.54 -3.07 -1.50
CA SER A 38 6.84 -3.75 -1.40
C SER A 38 7.64 -3.62 -2.72
N GLN A 39 6.98 -3.79 -3.88
CA GLN A 39 7.62 -3.62 -5.19
C GLN A 39 8.03 -2.18 -5.49
N ILE A 40 7.24 -1.18 -5.06
CA ILE A 40 7.51 0.23 -5.36
C ILE A 40 8.57 0.82 -4.44
N VAL A 41 8.41 0.60 -3.14
CA VAL A 41 9.26 1.20 -2.10
C VAL A 41 10.59 0.46 -1.99
N GLY A 42 10.57 -0.87 -2.17
CA GLY A 42 11.74 -1.73 -2.01
C GLY A 42 12.14 -1.95 -0.56
N GLU A 43 13.07 -2.88 -0.33
CA GLU A 43 13.52 -3.25 1.01
C GLU A 43 14.33 -2.12 1.69
N GLY A 44 14.05 -1.92 2.99
CA GLY A 44 14.83 -1.03 3.84
C GLY A 44 14.32 0.41 3.92
N HIS A 45 13.10 0.69 3.48
CA HIS A 45 12.45 1.99 3.62
C HIS A 45 11.19 1.87 4.48
N ASP A 46 11.08 2.72 5.50
CA ASP A 46 9.83 2.87 6.25
C ASP A 46 8.74 3.37 5.31
N HIS A 47 7.59 2.70 5.32
CA HIS A 47 6.43 3.06 4.53
C HIS A 47 5.14 2.84 5.29
N GLU A 48 4.15 3.67 4.96
CA GLU A 48 2.77 3.57 5.38
C GLU A 48 1.89 3.70 4.14
N TYR A 49 0.76 3.00 4.11
CA TYR A 49 -0.18 3.14 3.01
C TYR A 49 -1.63 3.16 3.50
N ALA A 50 -2.48 3.86 2.75
CA ALA A 50 -3.91 3.95 3.00
C ALA A 50 -4.66 3.72 1.69
N VAL A 51 -5.59 2.76 1.69
CA VAL A 51 -6.48 2.51 0.56
C VAL A 51 -7.75 3.32 0.75
N HIS A 52 -8.04 4.17 -0.22
CA HIS A 52 -9.24 4.98 -0.24
C HIS A 52 -10.17 4.51 -1.36
N TRP A 53 -11.45 4.57 -1.03
CA TRP A 53 -12.51 4.29 -1.99
C TRP A 53 -13.57 5.36 -1.86
N ASN A 54 -13.87 6.03 -2.97
CA ASN A 54 -14.90 7.05 -2.97
C ASN A 54 -16.29 6.45 -2.73
N HIS A 55 -17.24 7.25 -2.25
CA HIS A 55 -18.59 6.80 -1.90
C HIS A 55 -19.31 6.10 -3.07
N ASP A 56 -19.16 6.63 -4.29
CA ASP A 56 -19.68 6.07 -5.53
C ASP A 56 -18.95 4.81 -6.03
N ARG A 57 -17.88 4.40 -5.34
CA ARG A 57 -17.04 3.25 -5.68
C ARG A 57 -16.39 3.30 -7.06
N THR A 58 -16.32 4.48 -7.67
CA THR A 58 -15.80 4.74 -9.02
C THR A 58 -14.31 5.07 -9.07
N ASN A 59 -13.69 5.30 -7.91
CA ASN A 59 -12.29 5.68 -7.82
C ASN A 59 -11.65 4.99 -6.62
N LEU A 60 -11.04 3.83 -6.89
CA LEU A 60 -10.20 3.11 -5.95
C LEU A 60 -8.75 3.57 -6.14
N HIS A 61 -8.12 4.05 -5.07
CA HIS A 61 -6.72 4.44 -5.11
C HIS A 61 -6.04 4.18 -3.77
N VAL A 62 -4.73 3.98 -3.84
CA VAL A 62 -3.88 3.82 -2.66
C VAL A 62 -2.95 5.01 -2.55
N HIS A 63 -2.88 5.58 -1.35
CA HIS A 63 -1.87 6.54 -0.93
C HIS A 63 -0.74 5.75 -0.27
N ILE A 64 0.47 5.91 -0.75
CA ILE A 64 1.66 5.30 -0.18
C ILE A 64 2.57 6.45 0.26
N LEU A 65 2.80 6.55 1.55
CA LEU A 65 3.82 7.44 2.11
C LEU A 65 5.05 6.60 2.42
N TYR A 66 6.19 6.96 1.87
CA TYR A 66 7.44 6.29 2.19
C TYR A 66 8.55 7.28 2.51
N SER A 67 9.46 6.86 3.38
CA SER A 67 10.66 7.60 3.72
C SER A 67 11.72 7.34 2.66
N GLU A 68 12.25 8.40 2.05
CA GLU A 68 13.40 8.28 1.13
C GLU A 68 14.69 7.88 1.86
N ARG A 69 14.70 7.91 3.20
CA ARG A 69 15.82 7.43 4.01
C ARG A 69 15.77 5.91 4.09
N LYS A 70 16.87 5.25 3.72
CA LYS A 70 17.07 3.84 4.03
C LYS A 70 17.33 3.67 5.52
N VAL A 71 16.62 2.76 6.16
CA VAL A 71 16.97 2.24 7.48
C VAL A 71 18.18 1.34 7.29
N ILE A 72 19.36 1.93 7.40
CA ILE A 72 20.60 1.18 7.50
C ILE A 72 20.59 0.59 8.92
N GLN A 73 20.37 -0.72 9.06
CA GLN A 73 20.69 -1.40 10.32
C GLN A 73 22.21 -1.27 10.52
N THR A 74 22.62 -0.23 11.23
CA THR A 74 23.99 -0.14 11.73
C THR A 74 24.13 -1.17 12.85
N GLU A 75 24.83 -2.27 12.55
CA GLU A 75 25.30 -3.19 13.58
C GLU A 75 26.04 -2.39 14.67
N PRO A 76 25.80 -2.66 15.97
CA PRO A 76 26.43 -1.89 17.03
C PRO A 76 27.95 -2.06 16.94
N LYS A 77 28.68 -0.94 16.80
CA LYS A 77 30.15 -0.94 16.82
C LYS A 77 30.62 -1.48 18.17
N ARG A 78 31.24 -2.65 18.16
CA ARG A 78 32.00 -3.17 19.31
C ARG A 78 33.35 -2.45 19.33
N TYR A 79 33.62 -1.74 20.43
CA TYR A 79 34.94 -1.16 20.76
C TYR A 79 35.73 -2.14 21.63
#